data_AF-A0A382I4A9-F1
#
_entry.id   AF-A0A382I4A9-F1
#
_cell.length_a   1.000
_cell.length_b   1.000
_cell.length_c   1.000
_cell.angle_alpha   90.00
_cell.angle_beta   90.00
_cell.angle_gamma   90.00
#
_symmetry.space_group_name_H-M   'P 1'
#
loop_
_entity.id
_entity.type
_entity.pdbx_description
1 polymer ?
#
loop_
_entity_poly.entity_id
_entity_poly.type
_entity_poly.pdbx_seq_one_letter_code
_entity_poly.pdbx_strand_id
1 'polypeptide(L)'
;MLVIEYINDKNYCLLHCNVRLSYLVYTIKKVVLRPILDINDAMEIVENGKTTRFRTMLQKPKKNEVHVHSLKLSYEAFLILSGKYNADFYRKVIHEISVDSNVREIVVAGDTFPIKQGKGIFGKFGTKIKSSTRKKNQIDLELEEHVFLEEQKEIAMDHHGKEIKMPYKMSKKFIESYPKRTLEKTKNNVKKPEITYEAAAKRLITKLKKSVSVSRRNLEERITIDEIIELYVPIYEARLIGPKKNVRIMRIDSIRKKVL
;
A
#
# COMPACT_ATOMS: atom_id res chain seq x y z
N MET A 1 -14.41 -33.70 20.83
CA MET A 1 -13.27 -34.22 21.61
C MET A 1 -12.04 -34.28 20.72
N LEU A 2 -11.28 -33.19 20.71
CA LEU A 2 -9.82 -33.14 20.66
C LEU A 2 -9.48 -31.69 21.04
N VAL A 3 -9.18 -31.55 22.32
CA VAL A 3 -8.68 -30.36 22.99
C VAL A 3 -7.21 -30.20 22.57
N ILE A 4 -6.78 -28.97 22.29
CA ILE A 4 -5.38 -28.60 22.47
C ILE A 4 -5.39 -27.31 23.30
N GLU A 5 -5.24 -27.49 24.61
CA GLU A 5 -4.69 -26.48 25.51
C GLU A 5 -3.18 -26.41 25.29
N TYR A 6 -2.62 -25.20 25.32
CA TYR A 6 -1.30 -24.98 25.92
C TYR A 6 -1.23 -23.56 26.48
N ILE A 7 -1.45 -23.47 27.78
CA ILE A 7 -0.90 -22.40 28.63
C ILE A 7 0.46 -22.91 29.09
N ASN A 8 1.53 -22.14 28.91
CA ASN A 8 2.67 -22.20 29.83
C ASN A 8 3.42 -20.87 29.86
N ASP A 9 3.44 -20.28 31.06
CA ASP A 9 4.19 -19.11 31.50
C ASP A 9 5.71 -19.28 31.40
N LYS A 10 6.43 -18.17 31.15
CA LYS A 10 7.56 -17.70 31.98
C LYS A 10 8.16 -16.38 31.44
N ASN A 11 8.04 -15.34 32.26
CA ASN A 11 8.98 -14.25 32.53
C ASN A 11 9.70 -13.56 31.36
N TYR A 12 9.27 -12.34 31.02
CA TYR A 12 10.15 -11.15 31.05
C TYR A 12 9.32 -9.90 31.42
N CYS A 13 9.60 -9.35 32.60
CA CYS A 13 9.21 -7.99 32.98
C CYS A 13 10.25 -6.98 32.47
N LEU A 14 9.77 -5.74 32.33
CA LEU A 14 10.48 -4.45 32.20
C LEU A 14 10.71 -3.95 30.76
N LEU A 15 9.82 -3.07 30.28
CA LEU A 15 9.97 -1.61 30.44
C LEU A 15 8.79 -0.85 29.78
N HIS A 16 8.21 0.07 30.55
CA HIS A 16 7.28 1.13 30.18
C HIS A 16 7.00 1.36 28.68
N CYS A 17 6.00 0.69 28.14
CA CYS A 17 5.13 1.25 27.10
C CYS A 17 3.82 0.45 27.14
N ASN A 18 2.70 1.14 27.29
CA ASN A 18 1.37 0.55 27.48
C ASN A 18 0.83 -0.02 26.15
N VAL A 19 1.58 -0.94 25.51
CA VAL A 19 1.18 -1.61 24.28
C VAL A 19 0.54 -2.94 24.66
N ARG A 20 -0.76 -2.89 24.93
CA ARG A 20 -1.62 -4.06 24.99
C ARG A 20 -1.41 -4.83 23.67
N LEU A 21 -0.88 -6.05 23.71
CA LEU A 21 -0.77 -6.91 22.52
C LEU A 21 -2.20 -7.19 22.03
N SER A 22 -2.66 -6.41 21.06
CA SER A 22 -3.91 -6.65 20.37
C SER A 22 -3.68 -7.80 19.39
N TYR A 23 -4.33 -8.93 19.63
CA TYR A 23 -4.44 -9.97 18.62
C TYR A 23 -5.14 -9.37 17.39
N LEU A 24 -4.46 -9.40 16.24
CA LEU A 24 -5.03 -8.94 14.97
C LEU A 24 -6.09 -9.95 14.53
N VAL A 25 -7.37 -9.63 14.77
CA VAL A 25 -8.49 -10.38 14.21
C VAL A 25 -8.82 -9.76 12.86
N TYR A 26 -8.69 -10.53 11.79
CA TYR A 26 -9.01 -10.09 10.43
C TYR A 26 -9.80 -11.16 9.68
N THR A 27 -10.68 -10.71 8.78
CA THR A 27 -11.45 -11.60 7.91
C THR A 27 -10.70 -11.83 6.60
N ILE A 28 -10.48 -13.09 6.23
CA ILE A 28 -9.86 -13.48 4.96
C ILE A 28 -10.94 -13.80 3.94
N LYS A 29 -10.99 -13.04 2.85
CA LYS A 29 -11.89 -13.26 1.72
C LYS A 29 -11.12 -13.75 0.51
N LYS A 30 -11.48 -14.92 -0.01
CA LYS A 30 -10.89 -15.47 -1.24
C LYS A 30 -11.70 -15.05 -2.45
N VAL A 31 -11.05 -14.42 -3.41
CA VAL A 31 -11.65 -14.01 -4.69
C VAL A 31 -10.84 -14.58 -5.83
N VAL A 32 -11.51 -15.13 -6.84
CA VAL A 32 -10.86 -15.68 -8.02
C VAL A 32 -11.36 -14.93 -9.24
N LEU A 33 -10.46 -14.50 -10.12
CA LEU A 33 -10.84 -13.88 -11.37
C LEU A 33 -11.06 -14.95 -12.45
N ARG A 34 -12.11 -14.76 -13.25
CA ARG A 34 -12.40 -15.60 -14.41
C ARG A 34 -11.50 -15.20 -15.59
N PRO A 35 -10.80 -16.15 -16.23
CA PRO A 35 -10.00 -15.84 -17.42
C PRO A 35 -10.88 -15.29 -18.54
N ILE A 36 -10.47 -14.18 -19.16
CA ILE A 36 -11.15 -13.60 -20.33
C ILE A 36 -10.60 -14.22 -21.62
N LEU A 37 -9.31 -14.57 -21.63
CA LEU A 37 -8.68 -15.28 -22.72
C LEU A 37 -8.98 -16.77 -22.63
N ASP A 38 -9.44 -17.34 -23.74
CA ASP A 38 -9.46 -18.77 -23.91
C ASP A 38 -8.04 -19.30 -24.23
N ILE A 39 -7.91 -20.62 -24.33
CA ILE A 39 -6.63 -21.27 -24.60
C ILE A 39 -6.13 -21.02 -26.03
N ASN A 40 -7.03 -20.83 -27.00
CA ASN A 40 -6.70 -20.66 -28.41
C ASN A 40 -6.14 -19.25 -28.66
N ASP A 41 -6.82 -18.23 -28.15
CA ASP A 41 -6.38 -16.84 -28.13
C ASP A 41 -5.02 -16.71 -27.42
N ALA A 42 -4.89 -17.36 -26.27
CA ALA A 42 -3.63 -17.37 -25.53
C ALA A 42 -2.51 -18.03 -26.36
N MET A 43 -2.79 -19.14 -27.02
CA MET A 43 -1.84 -19.82 -27.90
C MET A 43 -1.43 -18.96 -29.10
N GLU A 44 -2.37 -18.22 -29.70
CA GLU A 44 -2.07 -17.31 -30.80
C GLU A 44 -1.13 -16.16 -30.36
N ILE A 45 -1.42 -15.54 -29.21
CA ILE A 45 -0.54 -14.52 -28.61
C ILE A 45 0.86 -15.12 -28.38
N VAL A 46 0.91 -16.38 -27.91
CA VAL A 46 2.19 -17.06 -27.68
C VAL A 46 2.95 -17.28 -28.98
N GLU A 47 2.31 -17.83 -30.00
CA GLU A 47 2.90 -18.12 -31.30
C GLU A 47 3.42 -16.86 -32.00
N ASN A 48 2.72 -15.75 -31.86
CA ASN A 48 3.15 -14.46 -32.38
C ASN A 48 4.35 -13.87 -31.61
N GLY A 49 4.40 -14.06 -30.29
CA GLY A 49 5.43 -13.52 -29.41
C GLY A 49 6.67 -14.40 -29.18
N LYS A 50 6.62 -15.71 -29.49
CA LYS A 50 7.59 -16.71 -29.01
C LYS A 50 9.04 -16.41 -29.38
N THR A 51 9.29 -15.90 -30.57
CA THR A 51 10.64 -15.60 -31.09
C THR A 51 11.26 -14.37 -30.44
N THR A 52 10.46 -13.41 -29.99
CA THR A 52 10.94 -12.18 -29.33
C THR A 52 11.68 -12.49 -28.04
N ARG A 53 11.23 -13.52 -27.30
CA ARG A 53 11.90 -13.95 -26.08
C ARG A 53 13.27 -14.54 -26.30
N PHE A 54 13.65 -14.94 -27.51
CA PHE A 54 14.97 -15.50 -27.82
C PHE A 54 15.84 -14.57 -28.67
N ARG A 55 15.39 -13.32 -28.88
CA ARG A 55 16.18 -12.33 -29.60
C ARG A 55 17.47 -12.01 -28.84
N THR A 56 18.59 -12.04 -29.55
CA THR A 56 19.90 -11.62 -29.05
C THR A 56 20.39 -10.45 -29.91
N MET A 57 20.53 -9.27 -29.29
CA MET A 57 20.85 -8.03 -29.99
C MET A 57 19.92 -7.78 -31.19
N LEU A 58 20.44 -7.87 -32.43
CA LEU A 58 19.72 -7.66 -33.68
C LEU A 58 19.23 -8.96 -34.33
N GLN A 59 19.68 -10.13 -33.87
CA GLN A 59 19.29 -11.41 -34.45
C GLN A 59 18.07 -11.99 -33.72
N LYS A 60 17.00 -12.19 -34.48
CA LYS A 60 15.78 -12.85 -34.03
C LYS A 60 15.71 -14.24 -34.66
N PRO A 61 15.55 -15.32 -33.87
CA PRO A 61 15.46 -16.66 -34.43
C PRO A 61 14.19 -16.82 -35.28
N LYS A 62 14.23 -17.78 -36.20
CA LYS A 62 13.07 -18.08 -37.07
C LYS A 62 11.94 -18.70 -36.24
N LYS A 63 10.69 -18.56 -36.72
CA LYS A 63 9.51 -19.09 -36.00
C LYS A 63 9.54 -20.61 -35.83
N ASN A 64 10.17 -21.34 -36.75
CA ASN A 64 10.32 -22.79 -36.69
C ASN A 64 11.42 -23.27 -35.75
N GLU A 65 12.32 -22.40 -35.30
CA GLU A 65 13.39 -22.73 -34.34
C GLU A 65 12.93 -22.58 -32.88
N VAL A 66 11.74 -22.01 -32.67
CA VAL A 66 11.14 -21.82 -31.35
C VAL A 66 9.81 -22.56 -31.29
N HIS A 67 9.74 -23.54 -30.39
CA HIS A 67 8.55 -24.37 -30.18
C HIS A 67 7.90 -24.06 -28.84
N VAL A 68 6.57 -24.06 -28.82
CA VAL A 68 5.79 -24.02 -27.59
C VAL A 68 5.67 -25.45 -27.09
N HIS A 69 6.30 -25.74 -25.95
CA HIS A 69 6.28 -27.07 -25.36
C HIS A 69 4.99 -27.32 -24.55
N SER A 70 4.51 -26.30 -23.84
CA SER A 70 3.28 -26.40 -23.07
C SER A 70 2.71 -25.01 -22.81
N LEU A 71 1.39 -24.90 -22.78
CA LEU A 71 0.64 -23.74 -22.30
C LEU A 71 -0.24 -24.18 -21.13
N LYS A 72 -0.03 -23.60 -19.94
CA LYS A 72 -0.77 -23.96 -18.73
C LYS A 72 -1.43 -22.74 -18.14
N LEU A 73 -2.70 -22.87 -17.74
CA LEU A 73 -3.36 -21.88 -16.90
C LEU A 73 -2.93 -22.07 -15.45
N SER A 74 -2.44 -20.99 -14.85
CA SER A 74 -2.08 -20.90 -13.44
C SER A 74 -2.87 -19.79 -12.77
N TYR A 75 -3.09 -19.90 -11.47
CA TYR A 75 -3.70 -18.85 -10.67
C TYR A 75 -2.68 -18.30 -9.69
N GLU A 76 -2.43 -17.00 -9.77
CA GLU A 76 -1.47 -16.32 -8.90
C GLU A 76 -2.19 -15.46 -7.87
N ALA A 77 -1.84 -15.62 -6.60
CA ALA A 77 -2.45 -14.89 -5.51
C ALA A 77 -1.83 -13.50 -5.33
N PHE A 78 -2.68 -12.51 -5.17
CA PHE A 78 -2.38 -11.14 -4.75
C PHE A 78 -3.08 -10.89 -3.42
N LEU A 79 -2.46 -10.11 -2.54
CA LEU A 79 -3.05 -9.72 -1.27
C LEU A 79 -3.46 -8.27 -1.31
N ILE A 80 -4.72 -7.99 -0.99
CA ILE A 80 -5.25 -6.64 -0.81
C ILE A 80 -5.64 -6.52 0.65
N LEU A 81 -5.09 -5.52 1.33
CA LEU A 81 -5.34 -5.27 2.74
C LEU A 81 -5.89 -3.86 2.89
N SER A 82 -7.00 -3.73 3.59
CA SER A 82 -7.55 -2.45 4.01
C SER A 82 -7.56 -2.35 5.52
N GLY A 83 -7.33 -1.15 6.02
CA GLY A 83 -7.36 -0.91 7.45
C GLY A 83 -7.43 0.56 7.79
N LYS A 84 -7.75 0.81 9.06
CA LYS A 84 -7.99 2.12 9.63
C LYS A 84 -7.09 2.34 10.83
N TYR A 85 -6.63 3.57 10.96
CA TYR A 85 -5.89 4.07 12.08
C TYR A 85 -6.64 5.25 12.68
N ASN A 86 -6.97 5.13 13.95
CA ASN A 86 -7.59 6.17 14.74
C ASN A 86 -6.62 6.59 15.85
N ALA A 87 -6.39 7.88 15.98
CA ALA A 87 -5.65 8.46 17.09
C ALA A 87 -6.42 9.61 17.69
N ASP A 88 -6.67 9.51 18.98
CA ASP A 88 -7.26 10.56 19.80
C ASP A 88 -6.18 11.05 20.77
N PHE A 89 -5.79 12.32 20.68
CA PHE A 89 -4.74 12.88 21.54
C PHE A 89 -4.81 14.39 21.69
N TYR A 90 -4.19 14.89 22.75
CA TYR A 90 -3.93 16.31 22.91
C TYR A 90 -2.52 16.66 22.42
N ARG A 91 -2.37 17.75 21.67
CA ARG A 91 -1.06 18.28 21.26
C ARG A 91 -0.91 19.75 21.64
N LYS A 92 0.30 20.13 22.03
CA LYS A 92 0.68 21.53 22.13
C LYS A 92 1.09 22.03 20.74
N VAL A 93 0.51 23.12 20.30
CA VAL A 93 0.81 23.77 19.01
C VAL A 93 1.00 25.26 19.22
N ILE A 94 1.84 25.85 18.37
CA ILE A 94 2.03 27.30 18.33
C ILE A 94 1.30 27.80 17.09
N HIS A 95 0.28 28.65 17.30
CA HIS A 95 -0.42 29.32 16.21
C HIS A 95 0.08 30.75 16.05
N GLU A 96 0.53 31.08 14.84
CA GLU A 96 0.96 32.45 14.50
C GLU A 96 -0.25 33.28 14.07
N ILE A 97 -0.61 34.29 14.87
CA ILE A 97 -1.63 35.28 14.49
C ILE A 97 -0.93 36.51 13.93
N SER A 98 -1.27 36.84 12.68
CA SER A 98 -0.82 38.08 12.04
C SER A 98 -1.82 39.21 12.30
N VAL A 99 -1.36 40.30 12.94
CA VAL A 99 -2.15 41.49 13.25
C VAL A 99 -1.59 42.74 12.59
N ASP A 100 -2.40 43.79 12.52
CA ASP A 100 -1.98 45.05 11.90
C ASP A 100 -0.82 45.70 12.67
N SER A 101 -0.01 46.47 11.94
CA SER A 101 1.22 47.07 12.49
C SER A 101 0.99 48.06 13.63
N ASN A 102 -0.24 48.58 13.78
CA ASN A 102 -0.65 49.51 14.84
C ASN A 102 -1.18 48.82 16.10
N VAL A 103 -1.42 47.50 16.06
CA VAL A 103 -1.77 46.72 17.24
C VAL A 103 -0.51 46.57 18.10
N ARG A 104 -0.64 46.70 19.42
CA ARG A 104 0.49 46.63 20.38
C ARG A 104 0.46 45.40 21.28
N GLU A 105 -0.74 44.92 21.61
CA GLU A 105 -0.96 43.77 22.49
C GLU A 105 -2.25 43.06 22.06
N ILE A 106 -2.33 41.75 22.32
CA ILE A 106 -3.56 40.97 22.18
C ILE A 106 -3.87 40.37 23.56
N VAL A 107 -5.12 40.51 23.99
CA VAL A 107 -5.61 39.90 25.24
C VAL A 107 -6.53 38.73 24.88
N VAL A 108 -6.23 37.54 25.39
CA VAL A 108 -7.07 36.34 25.23
C VAL A 108 -7.32 35.75 26.62
N ALA A 109 -8.60 35.57 26.97
CA ALA A 109 -9.02 35.00 28.27
C ALA A 109 -8.42 35.69 29.52
N GLY A 110 -8.01 36.96 29.40
CA GLY A 110 -7.41 37.74 30.50
C GLY A 110 -5.88 37.80 30.47
N ASP A 111 -5.22 37.01 29.62
CA ASP A 111 -3.77 37.01 29.46
C ASP A 111 -3.33 37.88 28.28
N THR A 112 -2.24 38.64 28.47
CA THR A 112 -1.69 39.56 27.46
C THR A 112 -0.50 38.95 26.73
N PHE A 113 -0.59 38.87 25.40
CA PHE A 113 0.47 38.31 24.55
C PHE A 113 1.23 39.44 23.81
N PRO A 114 2.56 39.53 24.00
CA PRO A 114 3.37 40.58 23.38
C PRO A 114 3.64 40.31 21.91
N ILE A 115 3.64 41.37 21.10
CA ILE A 115 3.88 41.28 19.65
C ILE A 115 5.36 41.08 19.32
N LYS A 116 5.65 40.12 18.44
CA LYS A 116 6.93 40.02 17.75
C LYS A 116 6.88 40.88 16.48
N GLN A 117 7.64 41.97 16.48
CA GLN A 117 7.83 42.77 15.26
C GLN A 117 8.70 41.99 14.28
N GLY A 118 8.27 41.85 13.02
CA GLY A 118 9.05 41.16 12.01
C GLY A 118 10.40 41.85 11.79
N LYS A 119 11.52 41.17 12.08
CA LYS A 119 12.87 41.69 11.81
C LYS A 119 13.07 41.86 10.30
N GLY A 120 13.34 43.09 9.87
CA GLY A 120 13.70 43.38 8.49
C GLY A 120 15.00 42.69 8.11
N ILE A 121 14.98 41.92 7.02
CA ILE A 121 16.21 41.60 6.30
C ILE A 121 16.69 42.95 5.74
N PHE A 122 17.70 43.54 6.38
CA PHE A 122 18.50 44.61 5.78
C PHE A 122 19.31 44.00 4.63
N GLY A 123 18.61 43.62 3.56
CA GLY A 123 19.19 43.31 2.28
C GLY A 123 19.63 44.63 1.67
N LYS A 124 20.94 44.82 1.61
CA LYS A 124 21.61 45.79 0.74
C LYS A 124 20.90 45.84 -0.63
N PHE A 125 20.95 47.02 -1.25
CA PHE A 125 20.50 47.37 -2.61
C PHE A 125 19.12 48.05 -2.73
N GLY A 126 19.12 49.36 -2.44
CA GLY A 126 19.03 50.36 -3.52
C GLY A 126 17.72 50.49 -4.29
N THR A 127 16.59 49.94 -3.83
CA THR A 127 15.31 50.11 -4.52
C THR A 127 14.24 50.63 -3.57
N LYS A 128 13.63 51.77 -3.92
CA LYS A 128 12.51 52.40 -3.21
C LYS A 128 11.34 51.42 -3.12
N ILE A 129 11.25 50.70 -2.00
CA ILE A 129 10.10 49.84 -1.71
C ILE A 129 8.93 50.76 -1.37
N LYS A 130 7.86 50.67 -2.17
CA LYS A 130 6.60 51.39 -1.94
C LYS A 130 6.15 51.18 -0.50
N SER A 131 5.92 52.28 0.20
CA SER A 131 5.52 52.38 1.62
C SER A 131 4.16 51.76 1.97
N SER A 132 3.49 51.09 1.02
CA SER A 132 2.13 50.57 1.19
C SER A 132 2.05 49.12 1.69
N THR A 133 3.17 48.42 1.87
CA THR A 133 3.15 47.07 2.46
C THR A 133 3.69 47.12 3.88
N ARG A 134 2.92 47.69 4.82
CA ARG A 134 3.20 47.55 6.26
C ARG A 134 3.24 46.05 6.57
N LYS A 135 4.41 45.50 6.91
CA LYS A 135 4.52 44.10 7.32
C LYS A 135 3.74 43.93 8.62
N LYS A 136 2.84 42.94 8.62
CA LYS A 136 1.97 42.61 9.75
C LYS A 136 2.82 42.17 10.95
N ASN A 137 2.37 42.55 12.13
CA ASN A 137 2.88 42.09 13.40
C ASN A 137 2.49 40.62 13.59
N GLN A 138 3.32 39.79 14.25
CA GLN A 138 3.01 38.38 14.50
C GLN A 138 3.05 38.07 16.01
N ILE A 139 2.18 37.18 16.46
CA ILE A 139 2.17 36.63 17.82
C ILE A 139 2.10 35.12 17.74
N ASP A 140 2.91 34.47 18.56
CA ASP A 140 2.93 33.03 18.75
C ASP A 140 2.04 32.71 19.96
N LEU A 141 0.90 32.06 19.73
CA LEU A 141 0.03 31.56 20.79
C LEU A 141 0.27 30.08 21.01
N GLU A 142 0.76 29.72 22.20
CA GLU A 142 0.84 28.33 22.65
C GLU A 142 -0.56 27.85 23.06
N LEU A 143 -1.11 26.92 22.28
CA LEU A 143 -2.44 26.35 22.50
C LEU A 143 -2.35 24.83 22.63
N GLU A 144 -3.32 24.25 23.33
CA GLU A 144 -3.51 22.80 23.37
C GLU A 144 -4.73 22.42 22.53
N GLU A 145 -4.51 21.57 21.54
CA GLU A 145 -5.56 21.08 20.64
C GLU A 145 -5.89 19.64 20.98
N HIS A 146 -7.18 19.33 21.04
CA HIS A 146 -7.69 17.96 21.03
C HIS A 146 -7.84 17.51 19.58
N VAL A 147 -7.04 16.54 19.16
CA VAL A 147 -6.96 16.08 17.77
C VAL A 147 -7.53 14.67 17.68
N PHE A 148 -8.52 14.50 16.81
CA PHE A 148 -9.00 13.20 16.34
C PHE A 148 -8.51 12.98 14.90
N LEU A 149 -7.65 11.98 14.71
CA LEU A 149 -7.11 11.60 13.41
C LEU A 149 -7.66 10.24 13.01
N GLU A 150 -8.35 10.19 11.88
CA GLU A 150 -8.79 8.96 11.23
C GLU A 150 -8.13 8.86 9.85
N GLU A 151 -7.32 7.81 9.65
CA GLU A 151 -6.66 7.52 8.38
C GLU A 151 -7.04 6.11 7.92
N GLN A 152 -7.60 5.99 6.72
CA GLN A 152 -7.87 4.71 6.09
C GLN A 152 -6.90 4.50 4.93
N LYS A 153 -6.38 3.27 4.81
CA LYS A 153 -5.43 2.93 3.76
C LYS A 153 -5.67 1.53 3.24
N GLU A 154 -5.50 1.40 1.93
CA GLU A 154 -5.48 0.13 1.23
C GLU A 154 -4.09 -0.07 0.61
N ILE A 155 -3.55 -1.29 0.72
CA ILE A 155 -2.33 -1.70 0.04
C ILE A 155 -2.58 -3.00 -0.71
N ALA A 156 -1.93 -3.13 -1.87
CA ALA A 156 -1.95 -4.34 -2.67
C ALA A 156 -0.53 -4.90 -2.81
N MET A 157 -0.39 -6.21 -2.68
CA MET A 157 0.86 -6.93 -2.84
C MET A 157 0.72 -8.03 -3.88
N ASP A 158 1.79 -8.24 -4.65
CA ASP A 158 1.92 -9.40 -5.53
C ASP A 158 2.20 -10.70 -4.74
N HIS A 159 2.31 -11.82 -5.46
CA HIS A 159 2.50 -13.12 -4.84
C HIS A 159 3.81 -13.25 -4.05
N HIS A 160 4.82 -12.45 -4.41
CA HIS A 160 6.11 -12.37 -3.70
C HIS A 160 6.06 -11.43 -2.50
N GLY A 161 4.91 -10.78 -2.26
CA GLY A 161 4.74 -9.78 -1.21
C GLY A 161 5.34 -8.43 -1.55
N LYS A 162 5.63 -8.10 -2.81
CA LYS A 162 6.02 -6.75 -3.22
C LYS A 162 4.78 -5.90 -3.41
N GLU A 163 4.82 -4.66 -2.92
CA GLU A 163 3.70 -3.74 -3.09
C GLU A 163 3.56 -3.30 -4.55
N ILE A 164 2.32 -3.33 -5.04
CA ILE A 164 1.96 -2.96 -6.40
C ILE A 164 0.76 -2.01 -6.39
N LYS A 165 0.59 -1.25 -7.48
CA LYS A 165 -0.69 -0.60 -7.76
C LYS A 165 -1.64 -1.65 -8.29
N MET A 166 -2.78 -1.86 -7.61
CA MET A 166 -3.76 -2.87 -8.01
C MET A 166 -4.25 -2.58 -9.44
N PRO A 167 -3.90 -3.43 -10.43
CA PRO A 167 -4.14 -3.06 -11.80
C PRO A 167 -5.44 -3.69 -12.35
N TYR A 168 -6.20 -4.40 -11.51
CA TYR A 168 -7.47 -5.05 -11.85
C TYR A 168 -8.63 -4.27 -11.22
N LYS A 169 -9.70 -4.05 -11.99
CA LYS A 169 -10.97 -3.53 -11.45
C LYS A 169 -11.80 -4.71 -10.96
N MET A 170 -12.23 -4.69 -9.70
CA MET A 170 -13.05 -5.73 -9.08
C MET A 170 -14.52 -5.60 -9.52
N SER A 171 -14.82 -5.89 -10.79
CA SER A 171 -16.20 -5.90 -11.29
C SER A 171 -16.79 -7.30 -11.21
N LYS A 172 -18.10 -7.41 -10.94
CA LYS A 172 -18.81 -8.70 -10.82
C LYS A 172 -18.65 -9.60 -12.06
N LYS A 173 -18.45 -9.02 -13.25
CA LYS A 173 -18.26 -9.75 -14.51
C LYS A 173 -16.99 -10.61 -14.52
N PHE A 174 -15.94 -10.16 -13.82
CA PHE A 174 -14.64 -10.85 -13.79
C PHE A 174 -14.46 -11.75 -12.57
N ILE A 175 -15.39 -11.72 -11.62
CA ILE A 175 -15.31 -12.54 -10.42
C ILE A 175 -15.95 -13.90 -10.69
N GLU A 176 -15.21 -14.97 -10.37
CA GLU A 176 -15.71 -16.32 -10.47
C GLU A 176 -16.77 -16.59 -9.41
N SER A 177 -17.88 -17.24 -9.81
CA SER A 177 -19.02 -17.50 -8.93
C SER A 177 -18.69 -18.59 -7.90
N TYR A 178 -17.80 -19.53 -8.24
CA TYR A 178 -17.43 -20.67 -7.40
C TYR A 178 -15.91 -20.77 -7.20
N PRO A 179 -15.28 -19.83 -6.44
CA PRO A 179 -13.83 -19.74 -6.32
C PRO A 179 -13.18 -21.01 -5.77
N LYS A 180 -13.79 -21.66 -4.76
CA LYS A 180 -13.26 -22.90 -4.16
C LYS A 180 -13.13 -24.03 -5.18
N ARG A 181 -14.19 -24.27 -5.97
CA ARG A 181 -14.22 -25.32 -7.00
C ARG A 181 -13.17 -25.08 -8.09
N THR A 182 -12.99 -23.83 -8.52
CA THR A 182 -12.00 -23.47 -9.53
C THR A 182 -10.57 -23.71 -9.05
N LEU A 183 -10.25 -23.29 -7.83
CA LEU A 183 -8.94 -23.51 -7.22
C LEU A 183 -8.64 -24.98 -6.94
N GLU A 184 -9.65 -25.78 -6.57
CA GLU A 184 -9.50 -27.23 -6.38
C GLU A 184 -9.21 -27.95 -7.70
N LYS A 185 -9.95 -27.62 -8.78
CA LYS A 185 -9.71 -28.18 -10.12
C LYS A 185 -8.30 -27.88 -10.65
N THR A 186 -7.73 -26.74 -10.24
CA THR A 186 -6.43 -26.26 -10.72
C THR A 186 -5.34 -26.33 -9.66
N LYS A 187 -5.53 -27.11 -8.59
CA LYS A 187 -4.70 -27.11 -7.37
C LYS A 187 -3.19 -27.18 -7.64
N ASN A 188 -2.76 -27.93 -8.65
CA ASN A 188 -1.34 -28.09 -9.01
C ASN A 188 -0.70 -26.85 -9.63
N ASN A 189 -1.51 -25.90 -10.13
CA ASN A 189 -1.07 -24.67 -10.80
C ASN A 189 -1.52 -23.40 -10.03
N VAL A 190 -1.90 -23.54 -8.76
CA VAL A 190 -2.25 -22.40 -7.89
C VAL A 190 -1.00 -21.96 -7.13
N LYS A 191 -0.54 -20.73 -7.38
CA LYS A 191 0.55 -20.08 -6.65
C LYS A 191 -0.03 -19.28 -5.50
N LYS A 192 0.20 -19.78 -4.28
CA LYS A 192 -0.20 -19.10 -3.05
C LYS A 192 0.71 -17.90 -2.76
N PRO A 193 0.29 -16.95 -1.91
CA PRO A 193 1.17 -15.88 -1.46
C PRO A 193 2.39 -16.46 -0.73
N GLU A 194 3.57 -15.93 -1.02
CA GLU A 194 4.82 -16.28 -0.33
C GLU A 194 4.93 -15.57 1.02
N ILE A 195 4.33 -14.38 1.14
CA ILE A 195 4.29 -13.60 2.38
C ILE A 195 3.15 -14.08 3.29
N THR A 196 3.40 -14.12 4.60
CA THR A 196 2.37 -14.43 5.60
C THR A 196 1.40 -13.25 5.77
N TYR A 197 0.15 -13.54 6.15
CA TYR A 197 -0.85 -12.50 6.39
C TYR A 197 -0.42 -11.52 7.51
N GLU A 198 0.27 -12.01 8.55
CA GLU A 198 0.82 -11.18 9.62
C GLU A 198 1.91 -10.22 9.13
N ALA A 199 2.81 -10.69 8.26
CA ALA A 199 3.85 -9.84 7.69
C ALA A 199 3.25 -8.78 6.76
N ALA A 200 2.21 -9.13 5.99
CA ALA A 200 1.47 -8.19 5.16
C ALA A 200 0.73 -7.13 6.01
N ALA A 201 0.04 -7.57 7.08
CA ALA A 201 -0.62 -6.71 8.05
C ALA A 201 0.36 -5.72 8.70
N LYS A 202 1.52 -6.20 9.14
CA LYS A 202 2.57 -5.35 9.73
C LYS A 202 3.00 -4.22 8.79
N ARG A 203 3.11 -4.48 7.48
CA ARG A 203 3.43 -3.45 6.49
C ARG A 203 2.35 -2.38 6.37
N LEU A 204 1.07 -2.76 6.41
CA LEU A 204 -0.03 -1.82 6.44
C LEU A 204 0.01 -0.94 7.70
N ILE A 205 0.22 -1.57 8.86
CA ILE A 205 0.31 -0.88 10.17
C ILE A 205 1.43 0.17 10.16
N THR A 206 2.63 -0.17 9.67
CA THR A 206 3.75 0.79 9.58
C THR A 206 3.41 1.99 8.71
N LYS A 207 2.63 1.81 7.64
CA LYS A 207 2.21 2.90 6.75
C LYS A 207 1.14 3.80 7.36
N LEU A 208 0.30 3.25 8.21
CA LEU A 208 -0.73 3.98 8.93
C LEU A 208 -0.13 4.78 10.11
N LYS A 209 0.79 4.19 10.88
CA LYS A 209 1.41 4.85 12.04
C LYS A 209 2.31 6.06 11.72
N LYS A 210 2.74 6.25 10.47
CA LYS A 210 3.68 7.33 10.10
C LYS A 210 3.06 8.73 10.22
N SER A 211 1.74 8.88 10.32
CA SER A 211 1.04 10.17 10.23
C SER A 211 1.02 11.02 11.51
N VAL A 212 1.69 10.60 12.59
CA VAL A 212 1.39 11.10 13.95
C VAL A 212 2.69 11.58 14.65
N SER A 213 2.93 12.91 14.67
CA SER A 213 4.03 13.68 15.35
C SER A 213 4.38 13.38 16.84
N VAL A 214 5.51 13.89 17.36
CA VAL A 214 6.18 13.35 18.58
C VAL A 214 5.78 14.02 19.92
N SER A 215 5.00 15.11 19.92
CA SER A 215 4.60 15.85 21.15
C SER A 215 3.11 15.65 21.46
N ARG A 216 2.77 14.77 22.41
CA ARG A 216 1.37 14.42 22.75
C ARG A 216 1.15 14.12 24.22
N ARG A 217 -0.07 14.42 24.71
CA ARG A 217 -0.64 13.88 25.95
C ARG A 217 -1.88 13.03 25.64
N ASN A 218 -2.14 12.03 26.48
CA ASN A 218 -3.33 11.16 26.44
C ASN A 218 -3.60 10.55 25.05
N LEU A 219 -2.58 9.94 24.45
CA LEU A 219 -2.73 9.28 23.15
C LEU A 219 -3.47 7.95 23.29
N GLU A 220 -4.66 7.87 22.71
CA GLU A 220 -5.37 6.63 22.45
C GLU A 220 -5.23 6.24 20.98
N GLU A 221 -4.43 5.21 20.69
CA GLU A 221 -4.30 4.65 19.35
C GLU A 221 -5.18 3.41 19.19
N ARG A 222 -5.90 3.33 18.06
CA ARG A 222 -6.61 2.11 17.65
C ARG A 222 -6.31 1.82 16.19
N ILE A 223 -5.90 0.58 15.93
CA ILE A 223 -5.62 0.09 14.57
C ILE A 223 -6.53 -1.09 14.32
N THR A 224 -7.26 -1.01 13.21
CA THR A 224 -8.17 -2.08 12.78
C THR A 224 -7.80 -2.48 11.36
N ILE A 225 -7.66 -3.78 11.13
CA ILE A 225 -7.54 -4.34 9.79
C ILE A 225 -8.93 -4.86 9.43
N ASP A 226 -9.56 -4.24 8.44
CA ASP A 226 -10.95 -4.50 8.11
C ASP A 226 -11.08 -5.85 7.39
N GLU A 227 -10.35 -6.00 6.29
CA GLU A 227 -10.37 -7.19 5.46
C GLU A 227 -9.03 -7.47 4.79
N ILE A 228 -8.74 -8.76 4.61
CA ILE A 228 -7.68 -9.26 3.75
C ILE A 228 -8.33 -10.01 2.59
N ILE A 229 -8.18 -9.48 1.38
CA ILE A 229 -8.66 -10.12 0.16
C ILE A 229 -7.49 -10.86 -0.48
N GLU A 230 -7.62 -12.18 -0.60
CA GLU A 230 -6.72 -13.02 -1.37
C GLU A 230 -7.29 -13.19 -2.78
N LEU A 231 -6.74 -12.41 -3.71
CA LEU A 231 -7.18 -12.32 -5.10
C LEU A 231 -6.35 -13.24 -6.00
N TYR A 232 -6.97 -14.26 -6.57
CA TYR A 232 -6.34 -15.17 -7.52
C TYR A 232 -6.57 -14.69 -8.96
N VAL A 233 -5.48 -14.41 -9.66
CA VAL A 233 -5.48 -13.92 -11.04
C VAL A 233 -5.07 -15.05 -11.99
N PRO A 234 -5.85 -15.31 -13.07
CA PRO A 234 -5.50 -16.29 -14.08
C PRO A 234 -4.34 -15.77 -14.96
N ILE A 235 -3.25 -16.53 -15.00
CA ILE A 235 -2.06 -16.28 -15.81
C ILE A 235 -1.75 -17.52 -16.63
N TYR A 236 -1.67 -17.37 -17.95
CA TYR A 236 -1.17 -18.41 -18.83
C TYR A 236 0.36 -18.42 -18.82
N GLU A 237 0.95 -19.58 -18.59
CA GLU A 237 2.39 -19.81 -18.63
C GLU A 237 2.73 -20.74 -19.79
N ALA A 238 3.44 -20.18 -20.77
CA ALA A 238 3.95 -20.89 -21.93
C ALA A 238 5.43 -21.24 -21.71
N ARG A 239 5.75 -22.54 -21.79
CA ARG A 239 7.14 -23.01 -21.82
C ARG A 239 7.59 -23.06 -23.27
N LEU A 240 8.61 -22.27 -23.60
CA LEU A 240 9.17 -22.15 -24.93
C LEU A 240 10.54 -22.83 -24.98
N ILE A 241 10.79 -23.58 -26.04
CA ILE A 241 12.09 -24.21 -26.33
C ILE A 241 12.62 -23.55 -27.60
N GLY A 242 13.74 -22.84 -27.46
CA GLY A 242 14.39 -22.14 -28.57
C GLY A 242 15.67 -22.83 -29.04
N PRO A 243 16.48 -22.13 -29.87
CA PRO A 243 17.75 -22.63 -30.36
C PRO A 243 18.67 -23.12 -29.23
N LYS A 244 19.46 -24.16 -29.51
CA LYS A 244 20.36 -24.80 -28.54
C LYS A 244 19.65 -25.39 -27.31
N LYS A 245 18.37 -25.79 -27.45
CA LYS A 245 17.52 -26.33 -26.37
C LYS A 245 17.33 -25.38 -25.18
N ASN A 246 17.52 -24.08 -25.39
CA ASN A 246 17.32 -23.09 -24.35
C ASN A 246 15.84 -22.97 -24.01
N VAL A 247 15.51 -23.03 -22.72
CA VAL A 247 14.12 -22.93 -22.24
C VAL A 247 13.86 -21.51 -21.73
N ARG A 248 12.76 -20.90 -22.17
CA ARG A 248 12.26 -19.63 -21.62
C ARG A 248 10.78 -19.76 -21.30
N ILE A 249 10.32 -18.98 -20.33
CA ILE A 249 8.91 -18.93 -19.94
C ILE A 249 8.34 -17.61 -20.42
N MET A 250 7.14 -17.66 -21.00
CA MET A 250 6.36 -16.49 -21.32
C MET A 250 5.06 -16.53 -20.56
N ARG A 251 4.71 -15.41 -19.94
CA ARG A 251 3.56 -15.29 -19.05
C ARG A 251 2.58 -14.29 -19.64
N ILE A 252 1.29 -14.62 -19.64
CA ILE A 252 0.22 -13.78 -20.19
C ILE A 252 -0.84 -13.59 -19.13
N ASP A 253 -1.13 -12.34 -18.82
CA ASP A 253 -2.26 -11.94 -17.98
C ASP A 253 -3.56 -12.20 -18.75
N SER A 254 -4.34 -13.17 -18.27
CA SER A 254 -5.58 -13.59 -18.93
C SER A 254 -6.74 -12.60 -18.78
N ILE A 255 -6.58 -11.56 -17.95
CA ILE A 255 -7.56 -10.49 -17.75
C ILE A 255 -7.21 -9.29 -18.62
N ARG A 256 -5.94 -8.87 -18.64
CA ARG A 256 -5.51 -7.71 -19.45
C ARG A 256 -5.14 -8.05 -20.89
N LYS A 257 -5.07 -9.34 -21.23
CA LYS A 257 -4.58 -9.83 -22.52
C LYS A 257 -3.16 -9.34 -22.83
N LYS A 258 -2.32 -9.21 -21.79
CA LYS A 258 -0.98 -8.61 -21.89
C LYS A 258 0.09 -9.61 -21.50
N VAL A 259 1.16 -9.66 -22.28
CA VAL A 259 2.39 -10.40 -21.96
C VAL A 259 3.13 -9.68 -20.81
N LEU A 260 3.50 -10.42 -19.77
CA LEU A 260 4.20 -9.93 -18.57
C LEU A 260 5.72 -9.87 -18.73
#